data_AF-E6PX82-F1
#
_entry.id   AF-E6PX82-F1
#
_cell.length_a   1.000
_cell.length_b   1.000
_cell.length_c   1.000
_cell.angle_alpha   90.00
_cell.angle_beta   90.00
_cell.angle_gamma   90.00
#
_symmetry.space_group_name_H-M   'P 1'
#
loop_
_entity.id
_entity.type
_entity.pdbx_description
1 polymer ?
#
loop_
_entity_poly.entity_id
_entity_poly.type
_entity_poly.pdbx_seq_one_letter_code
_entity_poly.pdbx_strand_id
1 'polypeptide(L)' 'MKTMYGRSNHHKIEAIFKAFARALRVACSRDPQLAAMLPSTKGLL' A
#
# COMPACT_ATOMS: atom_id res chain seq x y z
N MET A 1 -5.27 -0.13 8.50
CA MET A 1 -3.95 -0.76 8.72
C MET A 1 -3.84 -1.17 10.18
N LYS A 2 -3.38 -2.39 10.49
CA LYS A 2 -3.41 -2.93 11.86
C LYS A 2 -2.03 -3.44 12.27
N THR A 3 -1.58 -3.11 13.48
CA THR A 3 -0.40 -3.74 14.11
C THR A 3 -0.83 -5.02 14.82
N MET A 4 -0.16 -6.13 14.53
CA MET A 4 -0.52 -7.45 15.09
C MET A 4 -0.01 -7.64 16.52
N TYR A 5 1.09 -6.98 16.88
CA TYR A 5 1.70 -6.98 18.21
C TYR A 5 2.55 -5.73 18.40
N GLY A 6 2.92 -5.43 19.66
CA GLY A 6 3.81 -4.33 20.02
C GLY A 6 3.51 -3.78 21.41
N ARG A 7 4.55 -3.37 22.15
CA ARG A 7 4.40 -2.80 23.51
C ARG A 7 4.46 -1.26 23.52
N SER A 8 5.27 -0.66 22.66
CA SER A 8 5.40 0.81 22.54
C SER A 8 4.43 1.38 21.50
N ASN A 9 3.70 2.43 21.88
CA ASN A 9 2.82 3.16 20.96
C ASN A 9 3.62 3.84 19.84
N HIS A 10 4.81 4.36 20.15
CA HIS A 10 5.70 4.98 19.16
C HIS A 10 6.07 3.98 18.04
N HIS A 11 6.53 2.78 18.40
CA HIS A 11 6.89 1.75 17.43
C HIS A 11 5.68 1.22 16.64
N LYS A 12 4.49 1.16 17.26
CA LYS A 12 3.26 0.75 16.53
C LYS A 12 2.92 1.75 15.43
N ILE A 13 2.97 3.05 15.73
CA ILE A 13 2.67 4.10 14.76
C ILE A 13 3.72 4.09 13.66
N GLU A 14 5.00 4.03 14.01
CA GLU A 14 6.09 3.96 13.04
C GLU A 14 5.97 2.73 12.11
N ALA A 15 5.63 1.57 12.65
CA ALA A 15 5.40 0.36 11.87
C ALA A 15 4.23 0.52 10.88
N ILE A 16 3.15 1.17 11.31
CA ILE A 16 2.01 1.51 10.43
C ILE A 16 2.48 2.43 9.30
N PHE A 17 3.15 3.53 9.60
CA PHE A 17 3.59 4.45 8.53
C PHE A 17 4.58 3.80 7.56
N LYS A 18 5.52 3.00 8.06
CA LYS A 18 6.50 2.29 7.22
C LYS A 18 5.84 1.28 6.29
N ALA A 19 4.91 0.46 6.78
CA ALA A 19 4.27 -0.52 5.92
C ALA A 19 3.22 0.13 4.98
N PHE A 20 2.58 1.25 5.38
CA PHE A 20 1.74 2.03 4.47
C PHE A 20 2.57 2.60 3.30
N ALA A 21 3.71 3.22 3.58
CA ALA A 21 4.58 3.78 2.56
C ALA A 21 5.06 2.71 1.55
N ARG A 22 5.36 1.49 2.03
CA ARG A 22 5.73 0.36 1.17
C ARG A 22 4.57 -0.09 0.29
N ALA A 23 3.38 -0.24 0.86
CA ALA A 23 2.19 -0.63 0.11
C ALA A 23 1.85 0.40 -0.96
N LEU A 24 1.90 1.70 -0.62
CA LEU A 24 1.65 2.79 -1.56
C LEU A 24 2.67 2.79 -2.70
N ARG A 25 3.96 2.59 -2.41
CA ARG A 25 5.00 2.50 -3.44
C ARG A 25 4.72 1.37 -4.44
N VAL A 26 4.26 0.21 -3.97
CA VAL A 26 3.92 -0.91 -4.85
C VAL A 26 2.65 -0.60 -5.65
N ALA A 27 1.61 -0.10 -4.99
CA ALA A 27 0.32 0.21 -5.63
C ALA A 27 0.43 1.29 -6.72
N CYS A 28 1.30 2.29 -6.53
CA CYS A 28 1.55 3.34 -7.52
C CYS A 28 2.70 3.02 -8.49
N SER A 29 3.31 1.84 -8.39
CA SER A 29 4.36 1.44 -9.32
C SER A 29 3.75 1.15 -10.70
N ARG A 30 4.51 1.46 -11.76
CA ARG A 30 4.08 1.13 -13.13
C ARG A 30 4.29 -0.35 -13.36
N ASP A 31 3.20 -1.09 -13.55
CA ASP A 31 3.26 -2.48 -14.00
C ASP A 31 3.27 -2.54 -15.53
N PRO A 32 4.36 -3.02 -16.16
CA PRO A 32 4.45 -3.15 -17.61
C PRO A 32 3.36 -4.05 -18.22
N GLN A 33 2.85 -5.03 -17.47
CA GLN A 33 1.82 -5.97 -17.94
C GLN A 33 0.44 -5.32 -18.01
N LEU A 34 0.20 -4.30 -17.17
CA LEU A 34 -1.04 -3.53 -17.10
C LEU A 34 -0.91 -2.14 -17.75
N ALA A 35 0.23 -1.85 -18.39
CA ALA A 35 0.55 -0.50 -18.88
C ALA A 35 -0.48 0.09 -19.85
N ALA A 36 -1.20 -0.75 -20.60
CA ALA A 36 -2.24 -0.35 -21.54
C ALA A 36 -3.68 -0.58 -21.02
N MET A 37 -3.84 -1.15 -19.82
CA MET A 37 -5.14 -1.58 -19.30
C MET A 37 -5.44 -0.87 -17.98
N LEU A 38 -6.56 -0.15 -17.93
CA LEU A 38 -7.07 0.38 -16.67
C LEU A 38 -7.50 -0.80 -15.78
N PRO A 39 -6.94 -0.95 -14.55
CA PRO A 39 -7.29 -2.05 -13.66
C PRO A 39 -8.64 -1.79 -12.95
N SER A 40 -9.71 -1.67 -13.75
CA SER A 40 -11.08 -1.46 -13.31
C SER A 40 -12.02 -2.17 -14.28
N THR A 41 -12.86 -3.07 -13.75
CA THR A 41 -13.88 -3.77 -14.55
C THR A 41 -14.97 -2.85 -15.08
N LYS A 42 -15.10 -1.64 -14.50
CA LYS A 42 -16.06 -0.62 -14.93
C LYS A 42 -15.45 0.40 -15.90
N GLY A 43 -14.16 0.29 -16.22
CA GLY A 43 -13.49 1.20 -17.14
C GLY A 43 -13.26 2.63 -16.61
N LEU A 44 -13.43 2.86 -15.30
CA LEU A 44 -13.14 4.16 -14.65
C LEU A 44 -12.48 3.96 -13.27
N LEU A 45 -11.65 4.92 -12.83
CA LEU A 45 -11.05 5.05 -11.49
C LEU A 45 -11.29 6.44 -10.90
#